data_AF-A0A7L2H158-F1
#
_entry.id   AF-A0A7L2H158-F1
#
_cell.length_a   1.000
_cell.length_b   1.000
_cell.length_c   1.000
_cell.angle_alpha   90.00
_cell.angle_beta   90.00
_cell.angle_gamma   90.00
#
_symmetry.space_group_name_H-M   'P 1'
#
loop_
_entity.id
_entity.type
_entity.pdbx_description
1 polymer ?
#
loop_
_entity_poly.entity_id
_entity_poly.type
_entity_poly.pdbx_seq_one_letter_code
_entity_poly.pdbx_strand_id
1 'polypeptide(L)'
;AGTVILELSKEKAGERLLERQAAQFGAAVLKVESELSAQIRYLTQVATGQPHEGSSYAARKACQLALNRVDYARVKLGELARACEQMLE
;
A
#
# COMPACT_ATOMS: atom_id res chain seq x y z
N ALA A 1 -27.64 -13.01 0.88
CA ALA A 1 -27.89 -14.41 1.27
C ALA A 1 -29.16 -14.56 2.12
N GLY A 2 -29.28 -13.85 3.26
CA GLY A 2 -30.40 -14.05 4.20
C GLY A 2 -31.81 -13.96 3.61
N THR A 3 -32.06 -13.03 2.68
CA THR A 3 -33.36 -12.89 1.99
C THR A 3 -33.72 -14.06 1.07
N VAL A 4 -32.73 -14.64 0.37
CA VAL A 4 -32.93 -15.83 -0.48
C VAL A 4 -33.30 -17.04 0.39
N ILE A 5 -32.60 -17.21 1.51
CA ILE A 5 -32.83 -18.29 2.47
C ILE A 5 -34.23 -18.17 3.08
N LEU A 6 -34.64 -16.95 3.41
CA LEU A 6 -35.98 -16.68 3.94
C LEU A 6 -37.08 -16.99 2.90
N GLU A 7 -36.84 -16.68 1.62
CA GLU A 7 -37.81 -16.97 0.55
C GLU A 7 -37.95 -18.47 0.29
N LEU A 8 -36.84 -19.23 0.39
CA LEU A 8 -36.83 -20.69 0.30
C LEU A 8 -37.57 -21.38 1.47
N SER A 9 -37.70 -20.72 2.62
CA SER A 9 -38.44 -21.26 3.77
C SER A 9 -39.97 -21.15 3.66
N LYS A 10 -40.50 -20.53 2.60
CA LYS A 10 -41.94 -20.40 2.38
C LYS A 10 -42.51 -21.68 1.74
N GLU A 11 -43.73 -22.07 2.12
CA GLU A 11 -44.47 -23.20 1.51
C GLU A 11 -44.57 -23.09 -0.02
N LYS A 12 -44.62 -21.86 -0.55
CA LYS A 12 -44.60 -21.59 -1.99
C LYS A 12 -43.63 -20.46 -2.31
N ALA A 13 -42.41 -20.82 -2.69
CA ALA A 13 -41.37 -19.88 -3.03
C ALA A 13 -41.64 -19.19 -4.39
N GLY A 14 -41.36 -17.89 -4.47
CA GLY A 14 -41.43 -17.14 -5.73
C GLY A 14 -40.15 -17.29 -6.56
N GLU A 15 -40.15 -18.21 -7.53
CA GLU A 15 -38.98 -18.58 -8.34
C GLU A 15 -38.24 -17.38 -8.95
N ARG A 16 -38.97 -16.46 -9.59
CA ARG A 16 -38.41 -15.23 -10.18
C ARG A 16 -37.84 -14.25 -9.15
N LEU A 17 -38.39 -14.22 -7.94
CA LEU A 17 -37.87 -13.40 -6.84
C LEU A 17 -36.56 -13.99 -6.31
N LEU A 18 -36.51 -15.32 -6.21
CA LEU A 18 -35.34 -16.10 -5.80
C LEU A 18 -34.16 -15.91 -6.75
N GLU A 19 -34.39 -16.03 -8.05
CA GLU A 19 -33.38 -15.76 -9.08
C GLU A 19 -32.82 -14.34 -8.98
N ARG A 20 -33.70 -13.34 -8.85
CA ARG A 20 -33.29 -11.94 -8.70
C ARG A 20 -32.43 -11.73 -7.47
N GLN A 21 -32.84 -12.26 -6.32
CA GLN A 21 -32.11 -12.08 -5.07
C GLN A 21 -30.77 -12.85 -5.06
N ALA A 22 -30.72 -14.03 -5.68
CA ALA A 22 -29.48 -14.78 -5.88
C ALA A 22 -28.50 -14.04 -6.79
N ALA A 23 -28.99 -13.49 -7.92
CA ALA A 23 -28.19 -12.68 -8.83
C ALA A 23 -27.64 -11.41 -8.15
N GLN A 24 -28.47 -10.72 -7.35
CA GLN A 24 -28.04 -9.56 -6.56
C GLN A 24 -26.96 -9.93 -5.53
N PHE A 25 -27.12 -11.06 -4.85
CA PHE A 25 -26.11 -11.55 -3.92
C PHE A 25 -24.79 -11.88 -4.63
N GLY A 26 -24.84 -12.58 -5.77
CA GLY A 26 -23.66 -12.86 -6.58
C GLY A 26 -22.94 -11.58 -7.03
N ALA A 27 -23.68 -10.58 -7.50
CA ALA A 27 -23.10 -9.28 -7.87
C ALA A 27 -22.44 -8.56 -6.69
N ALA A 28 -23.04 -8.62 -5.50
CA ALA A 28 -22.45 -8.03 -4.29
C ALA A 28 -21.14 -8.74 -3.89
N VAL A 29 -21.09 -10.07 -3.98
CA VAL A 29 -19.87 -10.85 -3.71
C VAL A 29 -18.76 -10.49 -4.69
N LEU A 30 -19.07 -10.47 -6.00
CA LEU A 30 -18.10 -10.08 -7.03
C LEU A 30 -17.56 -8.66 -6.83
N LYS A 31 -18.41 -7.73 -6.39
CA LYS A 31 -18.00 -6.37 -6.05
C LYS A 31 -17.01 -6.35 -4.88
N VAL A 32 -17.33 -7.04 -3.78
CA VAL A 32 -16.44 -7.13 -2.61
C VAL A 32 -15.10 -7.76 -2.99
N GLU A 33 -15.12 -8.84 -3.78
CA GLU A 33 -13.90 -9.51 -4.25
C GLU A 33 -13.02 -8.59 -5.12
N SER A 34 -13.64 -7.84 -6.04
CA SER A 34 -12.95 -6.88 -6.90
C SER A 34 -12.30 -5.75 -6.10
N GLU A 35 -13.04 -5.15 -5.15
CA GLU A 35 -12.55 -4.06 -4.30
C GLU A 35 -11.43 -4.54 -3.38
N LEU A 36 -11.58 -5.71 -2.75
CA LEU A 36 -10.54 -6.30 -1.91
C LEU A 36 -9.27 -6.60 -2.72
N SER A 37 -9.42 -7.15 -3.92
CA SER A 37 -8.29 -7.41 -4.82
C SER A 37 -7.58 -6.13 -5.24
N ALA A 38 -8.32 -5.04 -5.47
CA ALA A 38 -7.74 -3.74 -5.78
C ALA A 38 -6.94 -3.19 -4.57
N GLN A 39 -7.47 -3.32 -3.35
CA GLN A 39 -6.75 -2.91 -2.14
C GLN A 39 -5.49 -3.74 -1.90
N ILE A 40 -5.55 -5.06 -2.10
CA ILE A 40 -4.37 -5.94 -2.00
C ILE A 40 -3.31 -5.49 -3.00
N ARG A 41 -3.67 -5.28 -4.28
CA ARG A 41 -2.73 -4.78 -5.29
C ARG A 41 -2.11 -3.44 -4.90
N TYR A 42 -2.92 -2.51 -4.41
CA TYR A 42 -2.44 -1.21 -3.94
C TYR A 42 -1.45 -1.36 -2.77
N LEU A 43 -1.82 -2.12 -1.73
CA LEU A 43 -0.95 -2.38 -0.58
C LEU A 43 0.35 -3.08 -1.00
N THR A 44 0.30 -4.06 -1.90
CA THR A 44 1.50 -4.68 -2.46
C THR A 44 2.39 -3.66 -3.17
N GLN A 45 1.81 -2.74 -3.94
CA GLN A 45 2.55 -1.68 -4.63
C GLN A 45 3.24 -0.75 -3.62
N VAL A 46 2.53 -0.29 -2.59
CA VAL A 46 3.08 0.70 -1.63
C VAL A 46 3.96 0.09 -0.54
N ALA A 47 3.77 -1.19 -0.20
CA ALA A 47 4.57 -1.89 0.81
C ALA A 47 6.03 -2.10 0.40
N THR A 48 6.36 -1.95 -0.89
CA THR A 48 7.74 -2.10 -1.41
C THR A 48 8.63 -0.88 -1.18
N GLY A 49 8.19 0.11 -0.40
CA GLY A 49 8.99 1.31 -0.10
C GLY A 49 9.16 2.23 -1.30
N GLN A 50 8.18 2.24 -2.21
CA GLN A 50 8.13 3.13 -3.36
C GLN A 50 7.40 4.44 -3.01
N PRO A 51 7.75 5.57 -3.66
CA PRO A 51 7.03 6.83 -3.48
C PRO A 51 5.56 6.67 -3.90
N HIS A 52 4.63 6.97 -3.01
CA HIS A 52 3.21 7.05 -3.33
C HIS A 52 2.57 8.30 -2.74
N GLU A 53 1.45 8.70 -3.32
CA GLU A 53 0.71 9.91 -2.95
C GLU A 53 0.27 9.86 -1.48
N GLY A 54 0.46 10.97 -0.75
CA GLY A 54 0.19 11.05 0.68
C GLY A 54 1.26 10.43 1.60
N SER A 55 2.28 9.75 1.07
CA SER A 55 3.35 9.17 1.89
C SER A 55 4.41 10.20 2.30
N SER A 56 4.97 10.04 3.49
CA SER A 56 6.17 10.80 3.91
C SER A 56 7.48 10.22 3.34
N TYR A 57 7.41 9.25 2.41
CA TYR A 57 8.59 8.53 1.91
C TYR A 57 9.59 9.47 1.26
N ALA A 58 9.12 10.35 0.37
CA ALA A 58 9.99 11.30 -0.34
C ALA A 58 10.76 12.21 0.64
N ALA A 59 10.08 12.76 1.64
CA ALA A 59 10.70 13.59 2.68
C ALA A 59 11.73 12.80 3.51
N ARG A 60 11.41 11.57 3.94
CA ARG A 60 12.35 10.70 4.67
C ARG A 60 13.57 10.33 3.83
N LYS A 61 13.37 10.00 2.55
CA LYS A 61 14.45 9.65 1.62
C LYS A 61 15.37 10.84 1.34
N ALA A 62 14.79 12.03 1.16
CA ALA A 62 15.55 13.27 1.02
C ALA A 62 16.40 13.57 2.26
N CYS A 63 15.82 13.44 3.46
CA CYS A 63 16.53 13.59 4.73
C CYS A 63 17.68 12.57 4.85
N GLN A 64 17.43 11.29 4.57
CA GLN A 64 18.48 10.26 4.59
C GLN A 64 19.63 10.59 3.64
N LEU A 65 19.32 11.04 2.43
CA LEU A 65 20.35 11.42 1.46
C LEU A 65 21.16 12.63 1.94
N ALA A 66 20.50 13.60 2.58
CA ALA A 66 21.18 14.76 3.17
C ALA A 66 22.13 14.35 4.29
N LEU A 67 21.72 13.44 5.18
CA LEU A 67 22.58 12.88 6.23
C LEU A 67 23.81 12.18 5.63
N ASN A 68 23.61 11.30 4.65
CA ASN A 68 24.71 10.61 3.98
C ASN A 68 25.72 11.59 3.35
N ARG A 69 25.24 12.71 2.79
CA ARG A 69 26.10 13.77 2.23
C ARG A 69 26.91 14.47 3.32
N VAL A 70 26.30 14.76 4.47
CA VAL A 70 27.01 15.37 5.61
C VAL A 70 28.08 14.44 6.15
N ASP A 71 27.78 13.15 6.31
CA ASP A 71 28.76 12.16 6.77
C ASP A 71 29.92 12.02 5.80
N TYR A 72 29.64 11.99 4.49
CA TYR A 72 30.67 12.00 3.47
C TYR A 72 31.56 13.26 3.52
N ALA A 73 30.96 14.43 3.67
CA ALA A 73 31.70 15.69 3.79
C ALA A 73 32.61 15.69 5.03
N ARG A 74 32.14 15.16 6.17
CA ARG A 74 32.95 15.01 7.38
C ARG A 74 34.17 14.13 7.17
N VAL A 75 34.01 13.00 6.49
CA VAL A 75 35.12 12.10 6.14
C VAL A 75 36.14 12.85 5.29
N LYS A 76 35.69 13.56 4.24
CA LYS A 76 36.59 14.32 3.35
C LYS A 76 37.31 15.47 4.04
N LEU A 77 36.63 16.20 4.92
CA LEU A 77 37.28 17.24 5.72
C LEU A 77 38.32 16.65 6.67
N GLY A 78 38.04 15.50 7.30
CA GLY A 78 39.01 14.82 8.15
C GLY A 78 40.23 14.31 7.39
N GLU A 79 40.05 13.79 6.17
CA GLU A 79 41.15 13.43 5.27
C GLU A 79 42.01 14.64 4.91
N LEU A 80 41.38 15.76 4.56
CA LEU A 80 42.08 17.01 4.23
C LEU A 80 42.87 17.56 5.42
N ALA A 81 42.26 17.58 6.61
CA ALA A 81 42.91 18.08 7.82
C ALA A 81 44.20 17.30 8.12
N ARG A 82 44.15 15.96 8.06
CA ARG A 82 45.34 15.12 8.24
C ARG A 82 46.41 15.36 7.18
N ALA A 83 46.01 15.56 5.92
CA ALA A 83 46.95 15.87 4.85
C ALA A 83 47.65 17.22 5.08
N CYS A 84 46.92 18.23 5.57
CA CYS A 84 47.51 19.53 5.92
C CYS A 84 48.50 19.44 7.08
N GLU A 85 48.19 18.65 8.12
CA GLU A 85 49.11 18.41 9.25
C GLU A 85 50.41 17.77 8.78
N GLN A 86 50.34 16.75 7.92
CA GLN A 86 51.51 16.08 7.35
C GLN A 86 52.38 16.97 6.45
N MET A 87 51.83 18.04 5.89
CA MET A 87 52.61 19.01 5.09
C MET A 87 53.32 20.06 5.96
N LEU A 88 52.93 20.19 7.22
CA LEU A 88 53.51 21.14 8.17
C LEU A 88 54.64 20.53 9.02
N GLU A 89 54.70 19.19 9.09
CA GLU A 89 55.82 18.40 9.64
C GLU A 89 56.93 18.17 8.60
#